data_AF-A0A212M1R9-F1
#
_entry.id   AF-A0A212M1R9-F1
#
_cell.length_a   1.000
_cell.length_b   1.000
_cell.length_c   1.000
_cell.angle_alpha   90.00
_cell.angle_beta   90.00
_cell.angle_gamma   90.00
#
_symmetry.space_group_name_H-M   'P 1'
#
loop_
_entity.id
_entity.type
_entity.pdbx_description
1 polymer ?
#
loop_
_entity_poly.entity_id
_entity_poly.type
_entity_poly.pdbx_seq_one_letter_code
_entity_poly.pdbx_strand_id
1 'polypeptide(L)'
;MTGMRTITGIAAEGLASSYGANSTAVAAAGKQATAAQTEDAFFQIQQAAVGKQITEFAESVQVLNRRLRVFSSGGMFELYYSKSGSGEGFSSFARNSLRSLVDAYNNVNGMIKSSGYVTEEGKRLLNGVQGLLQGKEGQDYLNMGLMVDKDTGMIKLDEQKLVSFLGENAEQAKKLLVDKGFLAPMLQNIVEDVLGKKEDYYFCRPFSVSV
;
A
#
# COMPACT_ATOMS: atom_id res chain seq x y z
N MET A 1 89.88 32.00 20.79
CA MET A 1 90.47 30.75 21.28
C MET A 1 89.38 29.69 21.28
N THR A 2 89.64 28.55 20.62
CA THR A 2 88.99 27.22 20.80
C THR A 2 87.48 27.14 20.55
N GLY A 3 86.90 26.23 19.76
CA GLY A 3 87.31 25.07 18.97
C GLY A 3 85.99 24.52 18.35
N MET A 4 85.93 24.25 17.05
CA MET A 4 86.26 22.97 16.41
C MET A 4 85.17 21.88 16.56
N ARG A 5 84.43 21.68 15.44
CA ARG A 5 83.88 20.44 14.81
C ARG A 5 82.96 19.53 15.66
N THR A 6 81.85 19.00 15.13
CA THR A 6 81.74 17.90 14.13
C THR A 6 80.26 17.84 13.66
N ILE A 7 79.87 18.06 12.38
CA ILE A 7 79.70 17.12 11.23
C ILE A 7 79.29 15.70 11.69
N THR A 8 78.17 15.08 11.32
CA THR A 8 77.78 14.48 10.01
C THR A 8 76.37 13.90 10.22
N GLY A 9 75.37 14.11 9.37
CA GLY A 9 75.12 13.40 8.11
C GLY A 9 73.83 13.93 7.50
N ILE A 10 73.83 14.45 6.26
CA ILE A 10 73.68 13.72 4.99
C ILE A 10 72.31 12.99 4.96
N ALA A 11 71.36 13.27 4.07
CA ALA A 11 71.48 13.70 2.69
C ALA A 11 70.43 14.75 2.30
N ALA A 12 70.89 15.69 1.49
CA ALA A 12 70.08 16.41 0.51
C ALA A 12 70.13 15.63 -0.81
N GLU A 13 68.97 15.39 -1.41
CA GLU A 13 68.73 15.36 -2.86
C GLU A 13 67.35 16.02 -2.98
N GLY A 14 67.18 17.20 -3.60
CA GLY A 14 67.39 17.42 -5.02
C GLY A 14 66.32 16.62 -5.79
N LEU A 15 65.51 17.12 -6.71
CA LEU A 15 65.54 18.34 -7.49
C LEU A 15 64.34 18.22 -8.47
N ALA A 16 63.90 19.35 -9.02
CA ALA A 16 63.32 19.48 -10.36
C ALA A 16 61.96 18.78 -10.63
N SER A 17 60.88 19.55 -10.81
CA SER A 17 60.51 20.22 -12.07
C SER A 17 59.97 19.25 -13.12
N SER A 18 58.69 19.39 -13.47
CA SER A 18 58.26 19.82 -14.81
C SER A 18 56.82 19.40 -15.14
N TYR A 19 56.06 20.39 -15.63
CA TYR A 19 55.05 20.33 -16.69
C TYR A 19 53.82 19.41 -16.55
N GLY A 20 52.70 20.06 -16.21
CA GLY A 20 51.43 20.07 -16.98
C GLY A 20 50.85 18.75 -17.48
N ALA A 21 49.82 18.25 -16.78
CA ALA A 21 48.65 17.61 -17.38
C ALA A 21 47.50 17.49 -16.36
N ASN A 22 46.26 17.73 -16.80
CA ASN A 22 44.99 17.35 -16.17
C ASN A 22 44.49 18.11 -14.93
N SER A 23 44.09 19.37 -15.11
CA SER A 23 43.09 20.01 -14.22
C SER A 23 41.63 19.66 -14.58
N THR A 24 41.39 18.95 -15.68
CA THR A 24 40.04 18.49 -16.09
C THR A 24 39.61 17.16 -15.47
N ALA A 25 40.55 16.32 -15.00
CA ALA A 25 40.21 15.03 -14.37
C ALA A 25 39.75 15.20 -12.91
N VAL A 26 40.31 16.16 -12.17
CA VAL A 26 39.98 16.36 -10.74
C VAL A 26 38.63 17.06 -10.56
N ALA A 27 38.25 17.96 -11.48
CA ALA A 27 36.93 18.59 -11.50
C ALA A 27 35.83 17.61 -11.95
N ALA A 28 36.15 16.63 -12.82
CA ALA A 28 35.22 15.57 -13.20
C ALA A 28 35.05 14.52 -12.08
N ALA A 29 36.14 14.12 -11.40
CA ALA A 29 36.08 13.20 -10.27
C ALA A 29 35.36 13.80 -9.05
N GLY A 30 35.54 15.10 -8.77
CA GLY A 30 34.80 15.80 -7.71
C GLY A 30 33.31 15.95 -8.00
N LYS A 31 32.93 16.16 -9.29
CA LYS A 31 31.53 16.20 -9.73
C LYS A 31 30.89 14.81 -9.83
N GLN A 32 31.63 13.78 -10.23
CA GLN A 32 31.16 12.38 -10.21
C GLN A 32 31.04 11.83 -8.79
N ALA A 33 31.94 12.18 -7.86
CA ALA A 33 31.84 11.75 -6.47
C ALA A 33 30.69 12.44 -5.72
N THR A 34 30.42 13.73 -5.99
CA THR A 34 29.25 14.42 -5.42
C THR A 34 27.94 13.96 -6.07
N ALA A 35 27.92 13.69 -7.39
CA ALA A 35 26.78 13.09 -8.07
C ALA A 35 26.50 11.67 -7.57
N ALA A 36 27.52 10.81 -7.41
CA ALA A 36 27.36 9.47 -6.86
C ALA A 36 26.88 9.47 -5.40
N GLN A 37 27.38 10.40 -4.56
CA GLN A 37 26.90 10.56 -3.19
C GLN A 37 25.47 11.12 -3.10
N THR A 38 25.05 11.97 -4.06
CA THR A 38 23.66 12.46 -4.11
C THR A 38 22.71 11.43 -4.72
N GLU A 39 23.16 10.63 -5.69
CA GLU A 39 22.42 9.49 -6.25
C GLU A 39 22.23 8.39 -5.21
N ASP A 40 23.28 8.02 -4.45
CA ASP A 40 23.18 7.05 -3.35
C ASP A 40 22.27 7.55 -2.22
N ALA A 41 22.37 8.82 -1.83
CA ALA A 41 21.50 9.39 -0.80
C ALA A 41 20.04 9.47 -1.27
N PHE A 42 19.81 9.86 -2.53
CA PHE A 42 18.47 9.91 -3.14
C PHE A 42 17.88 8.49 -3.29
N PHE A 43 18.71 7.51 -3.64
CA PHE A 43 18.31 6.10 -3.74
C PHE A 43 17.98 5.51 -2.38
N GLN A 44 18.73 5.82 -1.32
CA GLN A 44 18.41 5.41 0.05
C GLN A 44 17.10 6.06 0.55
N ILE A 45 16.88 7.35 0.25
CA ILE A 45 15.62 8.04 0.59
C ILE A 45 14.44 7.41 -0.15
N GLN A 46 14.59 7.07 -1.43
CA GLN A 46 13.56 6.35 -2.19
C GLN A 46 13.30 4.95 -1.63
N GLN A 47 14.34 4.17 -1.30
CA GLN A 47 14.17 2.85 -0.69
C GLN A 47 13.44 2.94 0.65
N ALA A 48 13.79 3.90 1.51
CA ALA A 48 13.11 4.09 2.79
C ALA A 48 11.64 4.48 2.61
N ALA A 49 11.32 5.34 1.63
CA ALA A 49 9.95 5.73 1.30
C ALA A 49 9.14 4.53 0.78
N VAL A 50 9.73 3.71 -0.10
CA VAL A 50 9.09 2.48 -0.62
C VAL A 50 8.91 1.45 0.50
N GLY A 51 9.91 1.27 1.36
CA GLY A 51 9.82 0.36 2.52
C GLY A 51 8.69 0.76 3.47
N LYS A 52 8.55 2.06 3.77
CA LYS A 52 7.45 2.59 4.57
C LYS A 52 6.08 2.34 3.91
N GLN A 53 5.95 2.57 2.60
CA GLN A 53 4.72 2.31 1.86
C GLN A 53 4.32 0.83 1.89
N ILE A 54 5.28 -0.08 1.81
CA ILE A 54 5.03 -1.53 1.90
C ILE A 54 4.47 -1.89 3.29
N THR A 55 5.07 -1.38 4.37
CA THR A 55 4.60 -1.63 5.74
C THR A 55 3.19 -1.07 5.96
N GLU A 56 2.94 0.19 5.58
CA GLU A 56 1.63 0.83 5.73
C GLU A 56 0.53 0.11 4.93
N PHE A 57 0.88 -0.41 3.74
CA PHE A 57 -0.04 -1.23 2.96
C PHE A 57 -0.35 -2.56 3.64
N ALA A 58 0.66 -3.30 4.11
CA ALA A 58 0.46 -4.57 4.80
C ALA A 58 -0.43 -4.41 6.05
N GLU A 59 -0.21 -3.35 6.83
CA GLU A 59 -1.07 -3.00 7.97
C GLU A 59 -2.51 -2.71 7.56
N SER A 60 -2.70 -1.97 6.46
CA SER A 60 -4.02 -1.64 5.93
C SER A 60 -4.78 -2.86 5.41
N VAL A 61 -4.08 -3.80 4.76
CA VAL A 61 -4.66 -5.09 4.35
C VAL A 61 -5.05 -5.93 5.57
N GLN A 62 -4.24 -5.92 6.64
CA GLN A 62 -4.60 -6.59 7.90
C GLN A 62 -5.82 -5.95 8.57
N VAL A 63 -5.96 -4.62 8.53
CA VAL A 63 -7.17 -3.93 8.98
C VAL A 63 -8.37 -4.40 8.17
N LEU A 64 -8.27 -4.40 6.84
CA LEU A 64 -9.34 -4.86 5.95
C LEU A 64 -9.75 -6.31 6.27
N ASN A 65 -8.78 -7.22 6.41
CA ASN A 65 -9.02 -8.61 6.81
C ASN A 65 -9.80 -8.71 8.13
N ARG A 66 -9.42 -7.94 9.15
CA ARG A 66 -10.13 -7.91 10.43
C ARG A 66 -11.58 -7.43 10.29
N ARG A 67 -11.86 -6.47 9.40
CA ARG A 67 -13.23 -6.00 9.15
C ARG A 67 -14.05 -7.04 8.39
N LEU A 68 -13.45 -7.75 7.45
CA LEU A 68 -14.11 -8.81 6.68
C LEU A 68 -14.55 -10.00 7.53
N ARG A 69 -13.81 -10.34 8.61
CA ARG A 69 -14.23 -11.38 9.58
C ARG A 69 -15.59 -11.16 10.21
N VAL A 70 -16.11 -9.93 10.23
CA VAL A 70 -17.48 -9.66 10.70
C VAL A 70 -18.51 -10.32 9.77
N PHE A 71 -18.20 -10.38 8.48
CA PHE A 71 -19.07 -10.85 7.40
C PHE A 71 -18.68 -12.23 6.86
N SER A 72 -17.76 -12.94 7.52
CA SER A 72 -17.49 -14.33 7.18
C SER A 72 -18.71 -15.20 7.50
N SER A 73 -18.80 -16.38 6.90
CA SER A 73 -19.81 -17.37 7.29
C SER A 73 -19.68 -17.71 8.78
N GLY A 74 -20.79 -17.69 9.52
CA GLY A 74 -20.83 -17.79 10.98
C GLY A 74 -20.25 -16.59 11.74
N GLY A 75 -19.92 -15.50 11.03
CA GLY A 75 -19.36 -14.28 11.60
C GLY A 75 -20.37 -13.47 12.41
N MET A 76 -19.89 -12.37 13.01
CA MET A 76 -20.70 -11.52 13.88
C MET A 76 -21.95 -10.97 13.19
N PHE A 77 -21.92 -10.70 11.89
CA PHE A 77 -23.08 -10.24 11.13
C PHE A 77 -24.22 -11.26 11.13
N GLU A 78 -23.95 -12.52 10.77
CA GLU A 78 -24.97 -13.58 10.77
C GLU A 78 -25.44 -13.91 12.19
N LEU A 79 -24.52 -13.92 13.16
CA LEU A 79 -24.86 -14.14 14.57
C LEU A 79 -25.77 -13.06 15.14
N TYR A 80 -25.55 -11.79 14.78
CA TYR A 80 -26.42 -10.70 15.22
C TYR A 80 -27.77 -10.75 14.52
N TYR A 81 -27.78 -11.02 13.21
CA TYR A 81 -29.02 -11.17 12.44
C TYR A 81 -29.91 -12.29 12.97
N SER A 82 -29.34 -13.48 13.20
CA SER A 82 -30.07 -14.64 13.75
C SER A 82 -30.64 -14.42 15.15
N LYS A 83 -30.02 -13.55 15.96
CA LYS A 83 -30.49 -13.23 17.33
C LYS A 83 -31.51 -12.11 17.38
N SER A 84 -31.35 -11.09 16.54
CA SER A 84 -32.09 -9.83 16.64
C SER A 84 -32.99 -9.53 15.44
N GLY A 85 -32.99 -10.38 14.42
CA GLY A 85 -33.69 -10.16 13.17
C GLY A 85 -33.25 -8.86 12.49
N SER A 86 -34.17 -8.19 11.80
CA SER A 86 -33.98 -6.89 11.16
C SER A 86 -34.18 -5.68 12.09
N GLY A 87 -34.17 -5.87 13.41
CA GLY A 87 -34.43 -4.81 14.38
C GLY A 87 -33.38 -3.69 14.39
N GLU A 88 -33.67 -2.59 15.11
CA GLU A 88 -32.82 -1.40 15.17
C GLU A 88 -31.38 -1.69 15.64
N GLY A 89 -31.22 -2.61 16.59
CA GLY A 89 -29.91 -3.05 17.07
C GLY A 89 -29.07 -3.73 15.99
N PHE A 90 -29.69 -4.59 15.17
CA PHE A 90 -29.02 -5.19 14.02
C PHE A 90 -28.69 -4.16 12.96
N SER A 91 -29.63 -3.28 12.62
CA SER A 91 -29.42 -2.22 11.61
C SER A 91 -28.27 -1.29 12.00
N SER A 92 -28.18 -0.90 13.27
CA SER A 92 -27.06 -0.09 13.79
C SER A 92 -25.72 -0.83 13.72
N PHE A 93 -25.70 -2.11 14.11
CA PHE A 93 -24.51 -2.95 14.03
C PHE A 93 -24.04 -3.12 12.58
N ALA A 94 -24.96 -3.49 11.68
CA ALA A 94 -24.71 -3.71 10.26
C ALA A 94 -24.17 -2.44 9.60
N ARG A 95 -24.79 -1.28 9.85
CA ARG A 95 -24.33 0.02 9.38
C ARG A 95 -22.91 0.33 9.81
N ASN A 96 -22.62 0.20 11.11
CA ASN A 96 -21.29 0.51 11.63
C ASN A 96 -20.22 -0.44 11.08
N SER A 97 -20.55 -1.73 10.95
CA SER A 97 -19.66 -2.75 10.41
C SER A 97 -19.37 -2.52 8.93
N LEU A 98 -20.40 -2.20 8.14
CA LEU A 98 -20.25 -1.97 6.71
C LEU A 98 -19.51 -0.67 6.43
N ARG A 99 -19.80 0.42 7.16
CA ARG A 99 -19.02 1.66 7.11
C ARG A 99 -17.54 1.39 7.38
N SER A 100 -17.23 0.66 8.46
CA SER A 100 -15.84 0.35 8.79
C SER A 100 -15.15 -0.54 7.73
N LEU A 101 -15.90 -1.43 7.07
CA LEU A 101 -15.39 -2.24 5.97
C LEU A 101 -15.09 -1.36 4.74
N VAL A 102 -16.02 -0.48 4.38
CA VAL A 102 -15.87 0.47 3.27
C VAL A 102 -14.67 1.39 3.49
N ASP A 103 -14.49 1.92 4.70
CA ASP A 103 -13.34 2.77 5.05
C ASP A 103 -12.02 2.00 4.90
N ALA A 104 -11.96 0.75 5.39
CA ALA A 104 -10.77 -0.08 5.27
C ALA A 104 -10.44 -0.41 3.80
N TYR A 105 -11.46 -0.72 2.99
CA TYR A 105 -11.30 -0.92 1.55
C TYR A 105 -10.81 0.35 0.86
N ASN A 106 -11.43 1.50 1.12
CA ASN A 106 -11.07 2.77 0.50
C ASN A 106 -9.64 3.20 0.86
N ASN A 107 -9.17 2.89 2.08
CA ASN A 107 -7.79 3.11 2.47
C ASN A 107 -6.82 2.26 1.63
N VAL A 108 -7.08 0.95 1.50
CA VAL A 108 -6.29 0.05 0.65
C VAL A 108 -6.32 0.51 -0.82
N ASN A 109 -7.49 0.88 -1.34
CA ASN A 109 -7.65 1.42 -2.69
C ASN A 109 -6.85 2.72 -2.89
N GLY A 110 -6.88 3.64 -1.92
CA GLY A 110 -6.11 4.88 -1.95
C GLY A 110 -4.60 4.63 -1.98
N MET A 111 -4.12 3.67 -1.19
CA MET A 111 -2.70 3.25 -1.21
C MET A 111 -2.31 2.62 -2.55
N ILE A 112 -3.18 1.80 -3.15
CA ILE A 112 -2.93 1.21 -4.46
C ILE A 112 -2.86 2.27 -5.56
N LYS A 113 -3.80 3.21 -5.58
CA LYS A 113 -3.87 4.26 -6.61
C LYS A 113 -2.75 5.30 -6.47
N SER A 114 -2.26 5.55 -5.26
CA SER A 114 -1.17 6.51 -5.01
C SER A 114 0.23 5.90 -5.16
N SER A 115 0.35 4.57 -5.13
CA SER A 115 1.64 3.90 -5.30
C SER A 115 2.00 3.74 -6.78
N GLY A 116 3.18 4.25 -7.16
CA GLY A 116 3.80 3.99 -8.47
C GLY A 116 4.36 2.58 -8.61
N TYR A 117 4.22 1.74 -7.58
CA TYR A 117 4.91 0.45 -7.45
C TYR A 117 3.96 -0.74 -7.36
N VAL A 118 2.64 -0.58 -7.58
CA VAL A 118 1.68 -1.69 -7.46
C VAL A 118 1.78 -2.67 -8.63
N THR A 119 1.85 -3.97 -8.33
CA THR A 119 1.77 -5.03 -9.35
C THR A 119 0.36 -5.20 -9.93
N GLU A 120 0.25 -6.00 -11.00
CA GLU A 120 -1.03 -6.31 -11.65
C GLU A 120 -2.02 -7.00 -10.72
N GLU A 121 -1.53 -7.71 -9.69
CA GLU A 121 -2.36 -8.33 -8.66
C GLU A 121 -3.04 -7.32 -7.73
N GLY A 122 -2.36 -6.24 -7.36
CA GLY A 122 -2.99 -5.15 -6.60
C GLY A 122 -4.07 -4.45 -7.43
N LYS A 123 -3.88 -4.34 -8.75
CA LYS A 123 -4.91 -3.83 -9.67
C LYS A 123 -6.10 -4.80 -9.81
N ARG A 124 -5.87 -6.12 -9.76
CA ARG A 124 -6.94 -7.13 -9.80
C ARG A 124 -7.92 -7.02 -8.62
N LEU A 125 -7.45 -6.66 -7.42
CA LEU A 125 -8.34 -6.37 -6.27
C LEU A 125 -9.38 -5.30 -6.62
N LEU A 126 -8.95 -4.22 -7.26
CA LEU A 126 -9.81 -3.10 -7.63
C LEU A 126 -10.83 -3.50 -8.69
N ASN A 127 -10.37 -4.22 -9.71
CA ASN A 127 -11.22 -4.64 -10.81
C ASN A 127 -12.29 -5.64 -10.36
N GLY A 128 -11.98 -6.53 -9.41
CA GLY A 128 -12.96 -7.48 -8.85
C GLY A 128 -14.13 -6.78 -8.16
N VAL A 129 -13.84 -5.80 -7.30
CA VAL A 129 -14.85 -5.03 -6.55
C VAL A 129 -15.70 -4.17 -7.47
N GLN A 130 -15.07 -3.51 -8.45
CA GLN A 130 -15.79 -2.75 -9.47
C GLN A 130 -16.71 -3.66 -10.30
N GLY A 131 -16.22 -4.82 -10.72
CA GLY A 131 -16.98 -5.80 -11.49
C GLY A 131 -18.20 -6.34 -10.73
N LEU A 132 -18.08 -6.54 -9.42
CA LEU A 132 -19.20 -6.97 -8.57
C LEU A 132 -20.25 -5.86 -8.43
N LEU A 133 -19.84 -4.66 -8.01
CA LEU A 133 -20.76 -3.56 -7.71
C LEU A 133 -21.42 -2.96 -8.97
N GLN A 134 -20.86 -3.22 -10.14
CA GLN A 134 -21.43 -2.83 -11.44
C GLN A 134 -21.99 -4.01 -12.23
N GLY A 135 -21.92 -5.21 -11.67
CA GLY A 135 -22.30 -6.46 -12.32
C GLY A 135 -23.80 -6.70 -12.31
N LYS A 136 -24.19 -7.97 -12.47
CA LYS A 136 -25.58 -8.41 -12.52
C LYS A 136 -26.37 -7.98 -11.28
N GLU A 137 -25.73 -7.95 -10.12
CA GLU A 137 -26.30 -7.59 -8.83
C GLU A 137 -26.05 -6.11 -8.46
N GLY A 138 -25.49 -5.31 -9.39
CA GLY A 138 -25.15 -3.91 -9.15
C GLY A 138 -26.35 -3.04 -8.76
N GLN A 139 -27.54 -3.32 -9.29
CA GLN A 139 -28.76 -2.61 -8.90
C GLN A 139 -29.17 -2.90 -7.45
N ASP A 140 -28.97 -4.12 -6.98
CA ASP A 140 -29.27 -4.49 -5.60
C ASP A 140 -28.30 -3.79 -4.64
N TYR A 141 -27.03 -3.69 -5.01
CA TYR A 141 -26.04 -2.90 -4.26
C TYR A 141 -26.39 -1.41 -4.22
N LEU A 142 -26.80 -0.83 -5.35
CA LEU A 142 -27.30 0.55 -5.43
C LEU A 142 -28.51 0.79 -4.53
N ASN A 143 -29.46 -0.13 -4.51
CA ASN A 143 -30.65 -0.08 -3.66
C ASN A 143 -30.27 -0.19 -2.17
N MET A 144 -29.25 -0.98 -1.84
CA MET A 144 -28.68 -1.08 -0.50
C MET A 144 -27.82 0.13 -0.10
N GLY A 145 -27.55 1.07 -1.02
CA GLY A 145 -26.76 2.27 -0.75
C GLY A 145 -25.26 2.10 -0.96
N LEU A 146 -24.80 1.01 -1.58
CA LEU A 146 -23.41 0.82 -1.98
C LEU A 146 -23.21 1.20 -3.44
N MET A 147 -22.25 2.10 -3.69
CA MET A 147 -21.91 2.56 -5.02
C MET A 147 -20.40 2.58 -5.18
N VAL A 148 -19.90 2.24 -6.36
CA VAL A 148 -18.49 2.40 -6.69
C VAL A 148 -18.31 3.61 -7.60
N ASP A 149 -17.35 4.45 -7.25
CA ASP A 149 -16.89 5.53 -8.09
C ASP A 149 -16.01 4.97 -9.22
N LYS A 150 -16.40 5.18 -10.47
CA LYS A 150 -15.78 4.52 -11.62
C LYS A 150 -14.34 4.97 -11.86
N ASP A 151 -14.03 6.22 -11.52
CA ASP A 151 -12.72 6.82 -11.77
C ASP A 151 -11.73 6.42 -10.67
N THR A 152 -12.19 6.47 -9.42
CA THR A 152 -11.33 6.25 -8.26
C THR A 152 -11.34 4.80 -7.76
N GLY A 153 -12.38 4.03 -8.06
CA GLY A 153 -12.62 2.71 -7.47
C GLY A 153 -13.08 2.76 -6.01
N MET A 154 -13.30 3.94 -5.44
CA MET A 154 -13.78 4.06 -4.06
C MET A 154 -15.23 3.63 -3.93
N ILE A 155 -15.55 2.95 -2.83
CA ILE A 155 -16.92 2.64 -2.46
C ILE A 155 -17.49 3.83 -1.67
N LYS A 156 -18.67 4.28 -2.07
CA LYS A 156 -19.51 5.23 -1.36
C LYS A 156 -20.64 4.46 -0.68
N LEU A 157 -20.89 4.78 0.59
CA LEU A 157 -21.98 4.21 1.38
C LEU A 157 -23.01 5.30 1.71
N ASP A 158 -24.22 5.12 1.22
CA ASP A 158 -25.40 5.85 1.68
C ASP A 158 -25.99 5.12 2.90
N GLU A 159 -25.63 5.60 4.09
CA GLU A 159 -26.02 4.97 5.35
C GLU A 159 -27.53 4.99 5.59
N GLN A 160 -28.25 5.98 5.04
CA GLN A 160 -29.71 6.05 5.18
C GLN A 160 -30.38 4.98 4.34
N LYS A 161 -29.97 4.85 3.06
CA LYS A 161 -30.44 3.76 2.20
C LYS A 161 -30.11 2.39 2.76
N LEU A 162 -28.92 2.23 3.33
CA LEU A 162 -28.53 0.98 3.98
C LEU A 162 -29.49 0.61 5.11
N VAL A 163 -29.79 1.55 6.02
CA VAL A 163 -30.71 1.29 7.14
C VAL A 163 -32.10 0.95 6.63
N SER A 164 -32.64 1.69 5.65
CA SER A 164 -33.93 1.37 5.03
C SER A 164 -33.92 -0.02 4.39
N PHE A 165 -32.87 -0.35 3.64
CA PHE A 165 -32.74 -1.64 2.97
C PHE A 165 -32.60 -2.81 3.95
N LEU A 166 -31.89 -2.63 5.07
CA LEU A 166 -31.79 -3.65 6.13
C LEU A 166 -33.13 -3.88 6.83
N GLY A 167 -33.97 -2.86 6.97
CA GLY A 167 -35.31 -2.99 7.53
C GLY A 167 -36.29 -3.73 6.61
N GLU A 168 -36.24 -3.43 5.32
CA GLU A 168 -37.19 -3.93 4.32
C GLU A 168 -36.74 -5.26 3.67
N ASN A 169 -35.44 -5.46 3.48
CA ASN A 169 -34.85 -6.52 2.65
C ASN A 169 -33.68 -7.23 3.36
N ALA A 170 -33.81 -7.49 4.67
CA ALA A 170 -32.73 -8.00 5.51
C ALA A 170 -32.08 -9.31 5.00
N GLU A 171 -32.88 -10.26 4.51
CA GLU A 171 -32.37 -11.51 3.90
C GLU A 171 -31.56 -11.25 2.62
N GLN A 172 -32.02 -10.32 1.79
CA GLN A 172 -31.27 -9.92 0.60
C GLN A 172 -29.98 -9.21 0.99
N ALA A 173 -29.99 -8.36 2.02
CA ALA A 173 -28.78 -7.71 2.54
C ALA A 173 -27.78 -8.74 3.07
N LYS A 174 -28.25 -9.76 3.80
CA LYS A 174 -27.41 -10.87 4.24
C LYS A 174 -26.76 -11.58 3.06
N LYS A 175 -27.54 -11.94 2.04
CA LYS A 175 -27.02 -12.56 0.80
C LYS A 175 -25.94 -11.68 0.14
N LEU A 176 -26.25 -10.40 -0.10
CA LEU A 176 -25.35 -9.45 -0.79
C LEU A 176 -24.03 -9.20 -0.04
N LEU A 177 -24.00 -9.45 1.27
CA LEU A 177 -22.83 -9.21 2.11
C LEU A 177 -22.06 -10.48 2.46
N VAL A 178 -22.73 -11.61 2.67
CA VAL A 178 -22.13 -12.81 3.29
C VAL A 178 -22.13 -14.04 2.38
N ASP A 179 -23.02 -14.13 1.39
CA ASP A 179 -23.07 -15.31 0.54
C ASP A 179 -21.86 -15.39 -0.41
N LYS A 180 -21.46 -16.62 -0.75
CA LYS A 180 -20.33 -16.86 -1.65
C LYS A 180 -20.56 -16.18 -3.00
N GLY A 181 -19.55 -15.44 -3.47
CA GLY A 181 -19.60 -14.70 -4.73
C GLY A 181 -20.07 -13.25 -4.58
N PHE A 182 -20.46 -12.84 -3.37
CA PHE A 182 -20.86 -11.47 -3.04
C PHE A 182 -19.74 -10.74 -2.28
N LEU A 183 -20.04 -9.53 -1.79
CA LEU A 183 -19.05 -8.52 -1.43
C LEU A 183 -17.99 -8.99 -0.45
N ALA A 184 -18.37 -9.42 0.75
CA ALA A 184 -17.36 -9.73 1.76
C ALA A 184 -16.57 -11.01 1.44
N PRO A 185 -17.18 -12.13 0.99
CA PRO A 185 -16.41 -13.30 0.58
C PRO A 185 -15.50 -13.05 -0.62
N MET A 186 -15.91 -12.20 -1.58
CA MET A 186 -15.04 -11.82 -2.69
C MET A 186 -13.84 -11.01 -2.19
N LEU A 187 -14.08 -10.00 -1.35
CA LEU A 187 -13.02 -9.22 -0.72
C LEU A 187 -12.10 -10.11 0.14
N GLN A 188 -12.66 -11.08 0.85
CA GLN A 188 -11.91 -12.04 1.67
C GLN A 188 -11.00 -12.90 0.80
N ASN A 189 -11.49 -13.47 -0.31
CA ASN A 189 -10.65 -14.26 -1.23
C ASN A 189 -9.48 -13.42 -1.75
N ILE A 190 -9.73 -12.16 -2.12
CA ILE A 190 -8.66 -11.31 -2.63
C ILE A 190 -7.68 -10.93 -1.51
N VAL A 191 -8.16 -10.64 -0.31
CA VAL A 191 -7.29 -10.35 0.84
C VAL A 191 -6.47 -11.56 1.24
N GLU A 192 -7.02 -12.77 1.19
CA GLU A 192 -6.29 -14.02 1.43
C GLU A 192 -5.24 -14.28 0.37
N ASP A 193 -5.55 -14.04 -0.91
CA ASP A 193 -4.58 -14.09 -2.01
C ASP A 193 -3.44 -13.09 -1.76
N VAL A 194 -3.77 -11.85 -1.37
CA VAL A 194 -2.79 -10.78 -1.07
C VAL A 194 -1.93 -11.14 0.15
N LEU A 195 -2.53 -11.61 1.24
CA LEU A 195 -1.80 -11.96 2.47
C LEU A 195 -1.02 -13.29 2.37
N GLY A 196 -1.37 -14.15 1.41
CA GLY A 196 -0.74 -15.45 1.20
C GLY A 196 0.60 -15.41 0.45
N LYS A 197 1.01 -14.25 -0.09
CA LYS A 197 2.29 -14.10 -0.81
C LYS A 197 3.20 -13.06 -0.14
N LYS A 198 4.50 -13.18 -0.41
CA LYS A 198 5.51 -12.24 0.12
C LYS A 198 5.37 -10.85 -0.51
N GLU A 199 5.77 -9.82 0.24
CA GLU A 199 5.57 -8.38 -0.03
C GLU A 199 6.12 -7.92 -1.41
N ASP A 200 7.17 -8.57 -1.88
CA ASP A 200 7.86 -8.40 -3.18
C ASP A 200 7.05 -8.88 -4.39
N TYR A 201 5.91 -9.55 -4.18
CA TYR A 201 4.95 -9.91 -5.22
C TYR A 201 3.94 -8.80 -5.53
N TYR A 202 3.80 -7.81 -4.64
CA TYR A 202 2.77 -6.75 -4.73
C TYR A 202 3.32 -5.35 -4.94
N PHE A 203 4.62 -5.16 -4.65
CA PHE A 203 5.33 -3.93 -4.91
C PHE A 203 6.58 -4.18 -5.75
N CYS A 204 6.67 -3.51 -6.90
CA CYS A 204 7.92 -3.40 -7.63
C CYS A 204 8.93 -2.64 -6.74
N ARG A 205 10.05 -3.28 -6.36
CA ARG A 205 11.17 -2.52 -5.81
C ARG A 205 11.71 -1.59 -6.91
N PRO A 206 12.10 -0.34 -6.60
CA PRO A 206 12.78 0.50 -7.58
C PRO A 206 14.01 -0.26 -8.09
N PHE A 207 14.15 -0.36 -9.40
CA PHE A 207 15.22 -1.11 -10.05
C PHE A 207 16.58 -0.67 -9.50
N SER A 208 17.35 -1.62 -8.95
CA SER A 208 18.78 -1.45 -8.78
C SER A 208 19.41 -1.71 -10.14
N VAL A 209 19.62 -0.67 -10.94
CA VAL A 209 20.54 -0.79 -12.07
C VAL A 209 21.92 -0.65 -11.46
N SER A 210 22.58 -1.78 -11.18
CA SER A 210 24.02 -1.77 -10.98
C SER A 210 24.64 -1.39 -12.33
N VAL A 211 25.14 -0.15 -12.44
CA VAL A 211 25.98 0.29 -13.57
C VAL A 211 27.44 0.07 -13.20
#